data_AF-A0A7W3Z7Z8-F1
#
_entry.id   AF-A0A7W3Z7Z8-F1
#
_cell.length_a   1.000
_cell.length_b   1.000
_cell.length_c   1.000
_cell.angle_alpha   90.00
_cell.angle_beta   90.00
_cell.angle_gamma   90.00
#
_symmetry.space_group_name_H-M   'P 1'
#
loop_
_entity.id
_entity.type
_entity.pdbx_description
1 polymer ?
#
loop_
_entity_poly.entity_id
_entity_poly.type
_entity_poly.pdbx_seq_one_letter_code
_entity_poly.pdbx_strand_id
1 'polypeptide(L)'
;METSLKTPQAKRIVKTTEKSQAQTTKNNYNDLFFSSIIEQLESVEEKHWQHFLKENVSFMPANRLSLQSYTRLNQFILALDMLINKRSNCYYATFNQITKSKGKIKKGSKSLPIQYFSYDIRHKETEERIQLAEFKALDSTKQKEYRVKSFIKYYRVFHTDNIENINDCDFPIIADIEFIEFDEGAEKFINN
;
A
#
# COMPACT_ATOMS: atom_id res chain seq x y z
N MET A 1 -67.84 -3.88 38.32
CA MET A 1 -66.40 -3.59 38.42
C MET A 1 -65.88 -3.28 37.03
N GLU A 2 -65.86 -1.98 36.76
CA GLU A 2 -65.10 -1.19 35.79
C GLU A 2 -64.56 -1.83 34.50
N THR A 3 -65.20 -1.42 33.41
CA THR A 3 -64.72 -1.43 32.03
C THR A 3 -63.49 -0.54 31.88
N SER A 4 -62.30 -1.13 31.69
CA SER A 4 -61.08 -0.35 31.45
C SER A 4 -60.94 -0.01 29.96
N LEU A 5 -61.11 1.28 29.66
CA LEU A 5 -60.89 1.91 28.36
C LEU A 5 -59.40 1.86 27.99
N LYS A 6 -59.05 1.15 26.91
CA LYS A 6 -57.71 1.20 26.31
C LYS A 6 -57.53 2.52 25.56
N THR A 7 -56.82 3.47 26.17
CA THR A 7 -56.33 4.68 25.50
C THR A 7 -55.05 4.34 24.72
N PRO A 8 -54.91 4.70 23.43
CA PRO A 8 -53.70 4.43 22.67
C PRO A 8 -52.61 5.44 23.04
N GLN A 9 -51.55 4.97 23.72
CA GLN A 9 -50.35 5.76 23.95
C GLN A 9 -49.52 5.83 22.67
N ALA A 10 -49.43 7.02 22.08
CA ALA A 10 -48.58 7.33 20.96
C ALA A 10 -47.10 7.15 21.33
N LYS A 11 -46.46 6.07 20.85
CA LYS A 11 -45.00 5.91 20.90
C LYS A 11 -44.38 6.89 19.91
N ARG A 12 -43.88 8.01 20.44
CA ARG A 12 -43.09 9.00 19.70
C ARG A 12 -41.80 8.34 19.22
N ILE A 13 -41.73 8.05 17.92
CA ILE A 13 -40.51 7.61 17.24
C ILE A 13 -39.53 8.78 17.29
N VAL A 14 -38.50 8.68 18.14
CA VAL A 14 -37.34 9.56 18.06
C VAL A 14 -36.54 9.08 16.85
N LYS A 15 -36.77 9.70 15.70
CA LYS A 15 -35.81 9.66 14.59
C LYS A 15 -34.57 10.40 15.07
N THR A 16 -33.58 9.67 15.57
CA THR A 16 -32.22 10.19 15.67
C THR A 16 -31.74 10.36 14.24
N THR A 17 -31.86 11.57 13.73
CA THR A 17 -31.26 11.97 12.46
C THR A 17 -29.75 11.91 12.67
N GLU A 18 -29.12 10.79 12.28
CA GLU A 18 -27.69 10.77 12.02
C GLU A 18 -27.43 11.80 10.93
N LYS A 19 -26.95 12.97 11.35
CA LYS A 19 -26.32 13.91 10.44
C LYS A 19 -25.11 13.17 9.88
N SER A 20 -25.26 12.62 8.67
CA SER A 20 -24.15 12.28 7.81
C SER A 20 -23.24 13.51 7.74
N GLN A 21 -22.15 13.47 8.51
CA GLN A 21 -21.01 14.31 8.25
C GLN A 21 -20.39 13.74 6.99
N ALA A 22 -20.84 14.25 5.84
CA ALA A 22 -20.09 14.19 4.61
C ALA A 22 -18.77 14.91 4.86
N GLN A 23 -17.79 14.17 5.40
CA GLN A 23 -16.41 14.60 5.40
C GLN A 23 -15.93 14.48 3.96
N THR A 24 -15.74 15.63 3.34
CA THR A 24 -14.92 15.84 2.15
C THR A 24 -13.60 15.07 2.31
N THR A 25 -13.52 13.87 1.74
CA THR A 25 -12.35 13.02 1.79
C THR A 25 -11.30 13.57 0.83
N LYS A 26 -10.39 14.39 1.34
CA LYS A 26 -9.01 14.34 0.83
C LYS A 26 -8.58 12.88 0.98
N ASN A 27 -8.29 12.19 -0.13
CA ASN A 27 -7.84 10.79 -0.14
C ASN A 27 -6.70 10.61 0.88
N ASN A 28 -7.02 10.13 2.08
CA ASN A 28 -6.04 9.89 3.13
C ASN A 28 -5.42 8.52 2.83
N TYR A 29 -4.31 8.52 2.10
CA TYR A 29 -3.62 7.29 1.72
C TYR A 29 -3.22 6.43 2.94
N ASN A 30 -3.05 7.03 4.12
CA ASN A 30 -2.88 6.25 5.36
C ASN A 30 -4.12 5.39 5.61
N ASP A 31 -5.31 5.96 5.48
CA ASP A 31 -6.56 5.24 5.69
C ASP A 31 -6.69 4.13 4.66
N LEU A 32 -6.37 4.38 3.38
CA LEU A 32 -6.42 3.33 2.34
C LEU A 32 -5.46 2.16 2.63
N PHE A 33 -4.24 2.45 3.11
CA PHE A 33 -3.27 1.42 3.46
C PHE A 33 -3.73 0.56 4.63
N PHE A 34 -4.18 1.18 5.73
CA PHE A 34 -4.67 0.42 6.88
C PHE A 34 -5.98 -0.31 6.57
N SER A 35 -6.90 0.29 5.82
CA SER A 35 -8.11 -0.39 5.33
C SER A 35 -7.78 -1.61 4.50
N SER A 36 -6.76 -1.53 3.62
CA SER A 36 -6.32 -2.69 2.82
C SER A 36 -5.74 -3.81 3.68
N ILE A 37 -5.10 -3.48 4.81
CA ILE A 37 -4.62 -4.48 5.78
C ILE A 37 -5.80 -5.14 6.48
N ILE A 38 -6.77 -4.35 6.95
CA ILE A 38 -7.96 -4.86 7.64
C ILE A 38 -8.75 -5.78 6.72
N GLU A 39 -9.02 -5.36 5.49
CA GLU A 39 -9.73 -6.18 4.49
C GLU A 39 -9.02 -7.51 4.25
N GLN A 40 -7.69 -7.51 4.13
CA GLN A 40 -6.94 -8.74 3.98
C GLN A 40 -7.03 -9.63 5.22
N LEU A 41 -6.86 -9.07 6.42
CA LEU A 41 -6.98 -9.83 7.66
C LEU A 41 -8.35 -10.50 7.80
N GLU A 42 -9.42 -9.79 7.46
CA GLU A 42 -10.79 -10.32 7.48
C GLU A 42 -10.99 -11.45 6.46
N SER A 43 -10.23 -11.45 5.36
CA SER A 43 -10.28 -12.50 4.33
C SER A 43 -9.44 -13.75 4.65
N VAL A 44 -8.58 -13.70 5.67
CA VAL A 44 -7.72 -14.83 6.04
C VAL A 44 -8.53 -15.90 6.77
N GLU A 45 -8.78 -17.02 6.09
CA GLU A 45 -9.31 -18.26 6.67
C GLU A 45 -8.21 -19.25 7.10
N GLU A 46 -8.55 -20.20 7.99
CA GLU A 46 -7.67 -21.27 8.51
C GLU A 46 -6.99 -22.07 7.39
N LYS A 47 -7.74 -22.40 6.33
CA LYS A 47 -7.24 -23.21 5.19
C LYS A 47 -6.03 -22.59 4.50
N HIS A 48 -5.88 -21.27 4.53
CA HIS A 48 -4.75 -20.59 3.89
C HIS A 48 -3.45 -20.88 4.64
N TRP A 49 -3.48 -20.85 5.97
CA TRP A 49 -2.31 -21.16 6.81
C TRP A 49 -1.84 -22.59 6.63
N GLN A 50 -2.78 -23.53 6.50
CA GLN A 50 -2.44 -24.95 6.27
C GLN A 50 -1.69 -25.16 4.94
N HIS A 51 -2.03 -24.41 3.89
CA HIS A 51 -1.32 -24.48 2.61
C HIS A 51 0.14 -24.04 2.76
N PHE A 52 0.37 -22.92 3.44
CA PHE A 52 1.72 -22.36 3.58
C PHE A 52 2.65 -23.26 4.41
N LEU A 53 2.11 -23.89 5.46
CA LEU A 53 2.85 -24.87 6.27
C LEU A 53 3.21 -26.13 5.49
N LYS A 54 2.35 -26.57 4.56
CA LYS A 54 2.56 -27.80 3.77
C LYS A 54 3.53 -27.61 2.61
N GLU A 55 3.42 -26.49 1.90
CA GLU A 55 4.20 -26.21 0.69
C GLU A 55 5.56 -25.55 0.97
N ASN A 56 5.89 -25.25 2.24
CA ASN A 56 7.13 -24.61 2.65
C ASN A 56 7.47 -23.34 1.84
N VAL A 57 6.44 -22.57 1.48
CA VAL A 57 6.58 -21.33 0.69
C VAL A 57 7.30 -20.29 1.54
N SER A 58 8.04 -19.38 0.91
CA SER A 58 8.73 -18.29 1.61
C SER A 58 7.77 -17.15 1.97
N PHE A 59 7.74 -16.72 3.22
CA PHE A 59 7.01 -15.52 3.69
C PHE A 59 7.82 -14.21 3.51
N MET A 60 8.81 -14.19 2.62
CA MET A 60 9.69 -13.05 2.39
C MET A 60 9.37 -12.39 1.04
N PRO A 61 8.31 -11.55 0.96
CA PRO A 61 8.03 -10.78 -0.24
C PRO A 61 9.20 -9.84 -0.52
N ALA A 62 9.59 -9.74 -1.78
CA ALA A 62 10.70 -8.93 -2.24
C ALA A 62 10.33 -8.14 -3.50
N ASN A 63 11.01 -7.00 -3.70
CA ASN A 63 10.86 -6.27 -4.95
C ASN A 63 11.53 -7.05 -6.09
N ARG A 64 10.87 -7.17 -7.25
CA ARG A 64 11.39 -7.95 -8.38
C ARG A 64 12.69 -7.40 -8.96
N LEU A 65 12.91 -6.08 -8.91
CA LEU A 65 14.07 -5.45 -9.53
C LEU A 65 15.25 -5.38 -8.54
N SER A 66 15.02 -4.90 -7.31
CA SER A 66 16.11 -4.83 -6.33
C SER A 66 16.41 -6.16 -5.63
N LEU A 67 15.49 -7.12 -5.71
CA LEU A 67 15.51 -8.40 -4.99
C LEU A 67 15.55 -8.26 -3.46
N GLN A 68 15.39 -7.03 -2.95
CA GLN A 68 15.38 -6.74 -1.52
C GLN A 68 14.02 -7.08 -0.93
N SER A 69 14.03 -7.79 0.19
CA SER A 69 12.82 -8.09 0.95
C SER A 69 12.17 -6.82 1.47
N TYR A 70 10.85 -6.76 1.37
CA TYR A 70 10.08 -5.74 2.05
C TYR A 70 10.20 -5.90 3.56
N THR A 71 10.04 -4.81 4.31
CA THR A 71 10.17 -4.80 5.77
C THR A 71 8.90 -4.29 6.43
N ARG A 72 8.70 -4.63 7.72
CA ARG A 72 7.64 -4.10 8.58
C ARG A 72 6.24 -4.35 7.99
N LEU A 73 5.36 -3.34 8.00
CA LEU A 73 3.99 -3.45 7.53
C LEU A 73 3.88 -3.72 6.02
N ASN A 74 4.87 -3.31 5.21
CA ASN A 74 4.91 -3.68 3.80
C ASN A 74 5.15 -5.18 3.62
N GLN A 75 6.04 -5.75 4.43
CA GLN A 75 6.24 -7.20 4.41
C GLN A 75 4.96 -7.92 4.83
N PHE A 76 4.30 -7.42 5.87
CA PHE A 76 3.09 -8.01 6.42
C PHE A 76 1.94 -8.02 5.41
N ILE A 77 1.60 -6.87 4.83
CA ILE A 77 0.49 -6.78 3.86
C ILE A 77 0.73 -7.64 2.61
N LEU A 78 1.98 -7.74 2.15
CA LEU A 78 2.31 -8.57 0.99
C LEU A 78 2.32 -10.06 1.35
N ALA A 79 2.78 -10.43 2.54
CA ALA A 79 2.71 -11.80 3.03
C ALA A 79 1.25 -12.30 3.17
N LEU A 80 0.32 -11.42 3.56
CA LEU A 80 -1.11 -11.73 3.57
C LEU A 80 -1.64 -12.02 2.16
N ASP A 81 -1.29 -11.20 1.15
CA ASP A 81 -1.66 -11.49 -0.24
C ASP A 81 -1.10 -12.81 -0.73
N MET A 82 0.15 -13.13 -0.39
CA MET A 82 0.75 -14.43 -0.72
C MET A 82 -0.06 -15.59 -0.15
N LEU A 83 -0.48 -15.45 1.12
CA LEU A 83 -1.26 -16.43 1.84
C LEU A 83 -2.66 -16.62 1.25
N ILE A 84 -3.39 -15.53 1.03
CA ILE A 84 -4.78 -15.54 0.54
C ILE A 84 -4.83 -16.05 -0.90
N ASN A 85 -3.93 -15.55 -1.76
CA ASN A 85 -3.97 -15.81 -3.20
C ASN A 85 -3.09 -16.99 -3.65
N LYS A 86 -2.49 -17.74 -2.72
CA LYS A 86 -1.64 -18.92 -3.00
C LYS A 86 -0.58 -18.62 -4.07
N ARG A 87 0.13 -17.51 -3.88
CA ARG A 87 1.10 -16.99 -4.86
C ARG A 87 2.24 -17.97 -5.08
N SER A 88 2.69 -18.09 -6.32
CA SER A 88 3.71 -19.07 -6.72
C SER A 88 5.14 -18.66 -6.36
N ASN A 89 5.36 -17.36 -6.18
CA ASN A 89 6.65 -16.77 -5.82
C ASN A 89 6.44 -15.59 -4.87
N CYS A 90 7.52 -14.87 -4.53
CA CYS A 90 7.48 -13.78 -3.55
C CYS A 90 7.78 -12.40 -4.17
N TYR A 91 7.72 -12.26 -5.50
CA TYR A 91 8.16 -11.05 -6.18
C TYR A 91 7.02 -10.09 -6.51
N TYR A 92 7.25 -8.82 -6.19
CA TYR A 92 6.34 -7.72 -6.47
C TYR A 92 7.04 -6.59 -7.22
N ALA A 93 6.31 -5.88 -8.07
CA ALA A 93 6.82 -4.71 -8.79
C ALA A 93 5.73 -3.64 -8.94
N THR A 94 6.13 -2.37 -9.04
CA THR A 94 5.19 -1.28 -9.35
C THR A 94 4.76 -1.36 -10.81
N PHE A 95 3.65 -0.70 -11.16
CA PHE A 95 3.19 -0.63 -12.55
C PHE A 95 4.30 -0.09 -13.48
N ASN A 96 4.92 1.03 -13.11
CA ASN A 96 6.04 1.60 -13.85
C ASN A 96 7.24 0.66 -14.01
N GLN A 97 7.58 -0.12 -12.98
CA GLN A 97 8.65 -1.11 -13.08
C GLN A 97 8.31 -2.20 -14.11
N ILE A 98 7.05 -2.63 -14.13
CA ILE A 98 6.55 -3.67 -15.03
C ILE A 98 6.50 -3.15 -16.47
N THR A 99 5.96 -1.95 -16.70
CA THR A 99 5.87 -1.36 -18.04
C THR A 99 7.24 -1.04 -18.64
N LYS A 100 8.18 -0.51 -17.84
CA LYS A 100 9.59 -0.32 -18.27
C LYS A 100 10.24 -1.64 -18.67
N SER A 101 9.85 -2.74 -18.02
CA SER A 101 10.31 -4.10 -18.31
C SER A 101 9.51 -4.78 -19.44
N LYS A 102 8.68 -4.03 -20.19
CA LYS A 102 7.78 -4.50 -21.27
C LYS A 102 6.67 -5.47 -20.82
N GLY A 103 6.40 -5.53 -19.52
CA GLY A 103 5.33 -6.34 -18.96
C GLY A 103 3.95 -5.68 -19.08
N LYS A 104 2.93 -6.53 -19.16
CA LYS A 104 1.52 -6.15 -19.18
C LYS A 104 0.81 -6.79 -17.99
N ILE A 105 0.08 -5.99 -17.23
CA ILE A 105 -0.74 -6.48 -16.12
C ILE A 105 -2.02 -7.11 -16.67
N LYS A 106 -2.36 -8.31 -16.17
CA LYS A 106 -3.64 -9.00 -16.43
C LYS A 106 -4.81 -8.09 -16.07
N LYS A 107 -5.75 -7.89 -17.00
CA LYS A 107 -6.94 -7.07 -16.75
C LYS A 107 -7.68 -7.51 -15.48
N GLY A 108 -8.04 -6.56 -14.63
CA GLY A 108 -8.72 -6.82 -13.35
C GLY A 108 -7.82 -7.22 -12.19
N SER A 109 -6.49 -7.27 -12.38
CA SER A 109 -5.56 -7.54 -11.28
C SER A 109 -5.59 -6.42 -10.23
N LYS A 110 -5.76 -6.80 -8.98
CA LYS A 110 -5.68 -5.86 -7.86
C LYS A 110 -4.23 -5.65 -7.45
N SER A 111 -3.89 -4.39 -7.20
CA SER A 111 -2.58 -4.02 -6.64
C SER A 111 -2.71 -3.72 -5.15
N LEU A 112 -1.58 -3.77 -4.44
CA LEU A 112 -1.51 -3.53 -2.99
C LEU A 112 -0.76 -2.24 -2.68
N PRO A 113 -1.22 -1.46 -1.71
CA PRO A 113 -0.51 -0.27 -1.27
C PRO A 113 0.68 -0.66 -0.37
N ILE A 114 1.81 0.02 -0.56
CA ILE A 114 3.00 -0.05 0.30
C ILE A 114 3.51 1.35 0.63
N GLN A 115 4.16 1.48 1.78
CA GLN A 115 4.65 2.74 2.34
C GLN A 115 6.16 2.90 2.19
N TYR A 116 6.62 4.08 1.79
CA TYR A 116 8.04 4.44 1.81
C TYR A 116 8.23 5.80 2.49
N PHE A 117 9.30 5.91 3.27
CA PHE A 117 9.74 7.19 3.80
C PHE A 117 10.50 7.96 2.72
N SER A 118 10.05 9.18 2.47
CA SER A 118 10.74 10.14 1.63
C SER A 118 11.12 11.35 2.47
N TYR A 119 12.14 12.07 2.01
CA TYR A 119 12.66 13.25 2.70
C TYR A 119 12.59 14.45 1.77
N ASP A 120 12.13 15.57 2.31
CA ASP A 120 12.32 16.90 1.73
C ASP A 120 13.43 17.57 2.53
N ILE A 121 14.59 17.74 1.90
CA ILE A 121 15.80 18.27 2.51
C ILE A 121 16.15 19.55 1.79
N ARG A 122 16.10 20.68 2.51
CA ARG A 122 16.29 22.01 1.94
C ARG A 122 17.29 22.80 2.74
N HIS A 123 18.17 23.52 2.06
CA HIS A 123 19.07 24.46 2.72
C HIS A 123 18.25 25.59 3.38
N LYS A 124 18.63 26.01 4.59
CA LYS A 124 17.83 26.94 5.42
C LYS A 124 17.74 28.35 4.85
N GLU A 125 18.75 28.79 4.12
CA GLU A 125 18.87 30.14 3.55
C GLU A 125 18.51 30.17 2.06
N THR A 126 19.23 29.39 1.24
CA THR A 126 19.01 29.32 -0.21
C THR A 126 17.73 28.56 -0.62
N GLU A 127 17.11 27.79 0.27
CA GLU A 127 15.94 26.91 -0.01
C GLU A 127 16.20 25.82 -1.07
N GLU A 128 17.46 25.64 -1.47
CA GLU A 128 17.89 24.62 -2.43
C GLU A 128 17.64 23.21 -1.88
N ARG A 129 17.09 22.35 -2.73
CA ARG A 129 16.75 20.96 -2.39
C ARG A 129 17.88 20.02 -2.76
N ILE A 130 18.25 19.14 -1.84
CA ILE A 130 19.22 18.06 -2.07
C ILE A 130 18.61 16.69 -1.79
N GLN A 131 19.27 15.63 -2.28
CA GLN A 131 18.84 14.26 -2.04
C GLN A 131 19.33 13.73 -0.68
N LEU A 132 18.72 12.65 -0.19
CA LEU A 132 19.10 12.05 1.09
C LEU A 132 20.54 11.50 1.06
N ALA A 133 20.94 10.85 -0.03
CA ALA A 133 22.31 10.37 -0.21
C ALA A 133 23.34 11.52 -0.14
N GLU A 134 23.07 12.63 -0.83
CA GLU A 134 23.90 13.84 -0.79
C GLU A 134 23.95 14.43 0.62
N PHE A 135 22.81 14.55 1.29
CA PHE A 135 22.73 15.05 2.67
C PHE A 135 23.52 14.17 3.66
N LYS A 136 23.42 12.84 3.55
CA LYS A 136 24.18 11.89 4.37
C LYS A 136 25.68 11.97 4.13
N ALA A 137 26.11 12.38 2.94
CA ALA A 137 27.52 12.57 2.60
C ALA A 137 28.11 13.88 3.14
N LEU A 138 27.29 14.85 3.56
CA LEU A 138 27.74 16.09 4.20
C LEU A 138 28.26 15.82 5.62
N ASP A 139 29.20 16.65 6.08
CA ASP A 139 29.65 16.66 7.47
C ASP A 139 28.57 17.22 8.42
N SER A 140 28.71 16.89 9.70
CA SER A 140 27.72 17.25 10.73
C SER A 140 27.54 18.76 10.93
N THR A 141 28.53 19.58 10.58
CA THR A 141 28.39 21.05 10.63
C THR A 141 27.51 21.53 9.49
N LYS A 142 27.81 21.12 8.25
CA LYS A 142 26.99 21.47 7.07
C LYS A 142 25.58 20.92 7.12
N GLN A 143 25.37 19.72 7.67
CA GLN A 143 24.01 19.18 7.83
C GLN A 143 23.10 20.09 8.65
N LYS A 144 23.64 20.86 9.61
CA LYS A 144 22.86 21.83 10.41
C LYS A 144 22.34 23.01 9.60
N GLU A 145 22.88 23.25 8.41
CA GLU A 145 22.41 24.29 7.50
C GLU A 145 21.16 23.87 6.74
N TYR A 146 20.70 22.61 6.87
CA TYR A 146 19.52 22.10 6.19
C TYR A 146 18.34 21.86 7.13
N ARG A 147 17.13 21.96 6.58
CA ARG A 147 15.86 21.51 7.17
C ARG A 147 15.54 20.16 6.57
N VAL A 148 15.31 19.15 7.41
CA VAL A 148 14.91 17.80 6.99
C VAL A 148 13.48 17.57 7.41
N LYS A 149 12.59 17.31 6.45
CA LYS A 149 11.21 16.90 6.71
C LYS A 149 10.97 15.52 6.11
N SER A 150 10.65 14.54 6.95
CA SER A 150 10.24 13.21 6.49
C SER A 150 8.73 13.18 6.24
N PHE A 151 8.31 12.47 5.20
CA PHE A 151 6.91 12.19 4.92
C PHE A 151 6.75 10.80 4.31
N ILE A 152 5.56 10.24 4.42
CA ILE A 152 5.25 8.91 3.88
C ILE A 152 4.71 9.07 2.47
N LYS A 153 5.25 8.27 1.55
CA LYS A 153 4.74 8.07 0.20
C LYS A 153 4.10 6.69 0.09
N TYR A 154 3.10 6.62 -0.77
CA TYR A 154 2.37 5.41 -1.06
C TYR A 154 2.65 4.98 -2.49
N TYR A 155 2.90 3.69 -2.65
CA TYR A 155 3.09 3.07 -3.96
C TYR A 155 2.17 1.87 -4.09
N ARG A 156 1.75 1.59 -5.31
CA ARG A 156 0.95 0.42 -5.65
C ARG A 156 1.84 -0.61 -6.33
N VAL A 157 1.86 -1.83 -5.79
CA VAL A 157 2.62 -2.96 -6.33
C VAL A 157 1.71 -4.11 -6.72
N PHE A 158 2.14 -4.83 -7.74
CA PHE A 158 1.49 -6.04 -8.26
C PHE A 158 2.42 -7.23 -8.02
N HIS A 159 1.84 -8.37 -7.68
CA HIS A 159 2.57 -9.63 -7.70
C HIS A 159 2.95 -10.00 -9.14
N THR A 160 4.10 -10.63 -9.36
CA THR A 160 4.56 -10.99 -10.71
C THR A 160 3.62 -11.97 -11.43
N ASP A 161 2.91 -12.84 -10.71
CA ASP A 161 1.83 -13.71 -11.27
C ASP A 161 0.70 -12.93 -11.97
N ASN A 162 0.56 -11.64 -11.66
CA ASN A 162 -0.42 -10.76 -12.30
C ASN A 162 0.08 -10.20 -13.64
N ILE A 163 1.26 -10.57 -14.10
CA ILE A 163 1.84 -10.15 -15.39
C ILE A 163 1.51 -11.21 -16.45
N GLU A 164 0.92 -10.80 -17.57
CA GLU A 164 0.50 -11.67 -18.68
C GLU A 164 1.71 -12.33 -19.36
N ASN A 165 2.71 -11.52 -19.69
CA ASN A 165 3.88 -11.90 -20.48
C ASN A 165 5.15 -11.93 -19.63
N ILE A 166 5.09 -12.49 -18.41
CA ILE A 166 6.19 -12.49 -17.44
C ILE A 166 7.50 -13.04 -18.01
N ASN A 167 7.44 -14.06 -18.87
CA ASN A 167 8.60 -14.71 -19.46
C ASN A 167 9.29 -13.85 -20.53
N ASP A 168 8.58 -12.87 -21.10
CA ASP A 168 9.10 -11.96 -22.11
C ASP A 168 9.60 -10.63 -21.50
N CYS A 169 9.43 -10.47 -20.18
CA CYS A 169 9.83 -9.27 -19.47
C CYS A 169 11.32 -9.28 -19.15
N ASP A 170 11.99 -8.17 -19.40
CA ASP A 170 13.38 -7.96 -18.99
C ASP A 170 13.41 -7.07 -17.75
N PHE A 171 13.56 -7.70 -16.57
CA PHE A 171 13.66 -7.02 -15.29
C PHE A 171 15.13 -6.79 -14.95
N PRO A 172 15.69 -5.58 -15.16
CA PRO A 172 17.06 -5.29 -14.77
C PRO A 172 17.18 -5.39 -13.24
N ILE A 173 18.20 -6.13 -12.78
CA ILE A 173 18.53 -6.16 -11.37
C ILE A 173 19.21 -4.84 -11.03
N ILE A 174 18.65 -4.10 -10.09
CA ILE A 174 19.18 -2.80 -9.64
C ILE A 174 19.66 -2.92 -8.21
N ALA A 175 20.94 -2.61 -8.00
CA ALA A 175 21.51 -2.46 -6.67
C ALA A 175 20.93 -1.17 -6.05
N ASP A 176 20.22 -1.32 -4.94
CA ASP A 176 19.70 -0.24 -4.08
C ASP A 176 18.89 0.87 -4.78
N ILE A 177 17.56 0.77 -4.66
CA ILE A 177 16.68 1.89 -5.03
C ILE A 177 16.42 2.75 -3.78
N GLU A 178 17.23 3.80 -3.59
CA GLU A 178 16.62 5.08 -3.23
C GLU A 178 15.93 5.60 -4.51
N PHE A 179 14.63 5.92 -4.39
CA PHE A 179 13.70 6.43 -5.42
C PHE A 179 12.95 5.42 -6.30
N ILE A 180 11.80 5.00 -5.78
CA ILE A 180 10.68 4.62 -6.65
C ILE A 180 10.12 5.92 -7.25
N GLU A 181 10.27 6.09 -8.56
CA GLU A 181 9.61 7.15 -9.33
C GLU A 181 8.09 7.11 -9.10
N PHE A 182 7.51 8.29 -8.88
CA PHE A 182 6.08 8.47 -8.66
C PHE A 182 5.31 8.14 -9.94
N ASP A 183 4.26 7.33 -9.81
CA ASP A 183 3.35 6.99 -10.92
C ASP A 183 1.91 7.27 -10.52
N GLU A 184 1.32 8.33 -11.08
CA GLU A 184 -0.11 8.63 -10.95
C GLU A 184 -0.98 7.66 -11.77
N GLY A 185 -0.38 6.86 -12.67
CA GLY A 185 -1.09 5.93 -13.55
C GLY A 185 -1.70 4.71 -12.85
N ALA A 186 -1.16 4.30 -11.69
CA ALA A 186 -1.59 3.09 -10.99
C ALA A 186 -3.03 3.17 -10.44
N GLU A 187 -3.54 4.38 -10.18
CA GLU A 187 -4.92 4.56 -9.70
C GLU A 187 -5.96 4.42 -10.82
N LYS A 188 -5.58 4.71 -12.08
CA LYS A 188 -6.49 4.66 -13.24
C LYS A 188 -6.86 3.23 -13.66
N PHE A 189 -6.10 2.22 -13.23
CA PHE A 189 -6.34 0.82 -13.60
C PHE A 189 -7.51 0.16 -12.82
N ILE A 190 -7.86 0.70 -11.65
CA ILE A 190 -8.86 0.08 -10.77
C ILE A 190 -10.30 0.43 -11.18
N ASN A 191 -10.48 1.51 -11.95
CA ASN A 191 -11.79 2.11 -12.22
C ASN A 191 -12.30 1.92 -13.68
N ASN A 192 -11.78 0.94 -14.42
CA ASN A 192 -12.21 0.62 -15.80
C ASN A 192 -12.62 -0.84 -15.98
#